data_AF-A0A953RF69-F1
#
_entry.id   AF-A0A953RF69-F1
#
_cell.length_a   1.000
_cell.length_b   1.000
_cell.length_c   1.000
_cell.angle_alpha   90.00
_cell.angle_beta   90.00
_cell.angle_gamma   90.00
#
_symmetry.space_group_name_H-M   'P 1'
#
loop_
_entity.id
_entity.type
_entity.pdbx_description
1 polymer ?
#
loop_
_entity_poly.entity_id
_entity_poly.type
_entity_poly.pdbx_seq_one_letter_code
_entity_poly.pdbx_strand_id
1 'polypeptide(L)'
;PVMGDWNGDGRLKVGVYRNGAWYVDWNGNNQWDATDAAHVFYFGLPGDLPVMGDWNGDGRLKVGVYRNGAWYVDWNGNNQWDATDAAHVFYFGLPGDLPVMAHWD
;
A
#
# COMPACT_ATOMS: atom_id res chain seq x y z
N PRO A 1 6.82 5.58 6.77
CA PRO A 1 7.13 5.69 5.32
C PRO A 1 6.95 4.31 4.70
N VAL A 2 6.39 4.26 3.50
CA VAL A 2 6.25 3.05 2.68
C VAL A 2 7.08 3.25 1.41
N MET A 3 7.46 2.17 0.75
CA MET A 3 8.11 2.23 -0.56
C MET A 3 7.36 1.35 -1.55
N GLY A 4 7.24 1.83 -2.79
CA GLY A 4 6.55 1.13 -3.86
C GLY A 4 7.01 1.61 -5.22
N ASP A 5 6.81 0.79 -6.24
CA ASP A 5 6.94 1.19 -7.64
C ASP A 5 5.60 1.73 -8.14
N TRP A 6 5.31 2.99 -7.79
CA TRP A 6 3.99 3.57 -7.95
C TRP A 6 3.54 3.72 -9.40
N ASN A 7 4.50 3.89 -10.33
CA ASN A 7 4.26 4.16 -11.74
C ASN A 7 4.68 2.97 -12.65
N GLY A 8 5.20 1.87 -12.09
CA GLY A 8 5.55 0.67 -12.83
C GLY A 8 6.86 0.76 -13.62
N ASP A 9 7.78 1.64 -13.23
CA ASP A 9 9.08 1.82 -13.91
C ASP A 9 10.21 0.92 -13.38
N GLY A 10 9.90 0.05 -12.41
CA GLY A 10 10.84 -0.89 -11.80
C GLY A 10 11.67 -0.28 -10.67
N ARG A 11 11.41 0.96 -10.23
CA ARG A 11 12.14 1.61 -9.13
C ARG A 11 11.23 1.92 -7.97
N LEU A 12 11.64 1.50 -6.78
CA LEU A 12 10.98 1.89 -5.53
C LEU A 12 11.16 3.39 -5.27
N LYS A 13 10.06 4.04 -4.90
CA LYS A 13 9.97 5.45 -4.56
C LYS A 13 9.28 5.60 -3.21
N VAL A 14 9.44 6.76 -2.56
CA VAL A 14 8.87 7.01 -1.24
C VAL A 14 7.36 7.20 -1.31
N GLY A 15 6.66 6.75 -0.27
CA GLY A 15 5.25 7.05 -0.04
C GLY A 15 4.95 7.32 1.43
N VAL A 16 3.89 8.08 1.66
CA VAL A 16 3.37 8.44 2.97
C VAL A 16 1.90 8.06 3.01
N TYR A 17 1.54 7.27 4.02
CA TYR A 17 0.16 7.03 4.38
C TYR A 17 -0.29 8.02 5.44
N ARG A 18 -1.48 8.58 5.29
CA ARG A 18 -2.09 9.47 6.28
C ARG A 18 -3.61 9.34 6.22
N ASN A 19 -4.20 8.80 7.27
CA ASN A 19 -5.66 8.77 7.48
C ASN A 19 -6.44 8.17 6.29
N GLY A 20 -5.99 7.06 5.72
CA GLY A 20 -6.62 6.42 4.55
C GLY A 20 -6.07 6.87 3.20
N ALA A 21 -5.39 8.01 3.13
CA ALA A 21 -4.80 8.54 1.90
C ALA A 21 -3.34 8.11 1.74
N TRP A 22 -2.95 7.82 0.50
CA TRP A 22 -1.60 7.51 0.07
C TRP A 22 -1.06 8.67 -0.78
N TYR A 23 0.04 9.24 -0.32
CA TYR A 23 0.79 10.31 -0.99
C TYR A 23 2.10 9.70 -1.47
N VAL A 24 2.30 9.65 -2.77
CA VAL A 24 3.41 8.90 -3.38
C VAL A 24 4.27 9.84 -4.19
N ASP A 25 5.59 9.66 -4.13
CA ASP A 25 6.52 10.28 -5.08
C ASP A 25 6.39 9.54 -6.41
N TRP A 26 5.47 10.01 -7.26
CA TRP A 26 5.07 9.33 -8.48
C TRP A 26 6.18 9.36 -9.52
N ASN A 27 6.85 10.52 -9.65
CA ASN A 27 7.90 10.73 -10.64
C ASN A 27 9.31 10.34 -10.15
N GLY A 28 9.48 10.09 -8.85
CA GLY A 28 10.73 9.62 -8.25
C GLY A 28 11.77 10.72 -8.08
N ASN A 29 11.37 11.99 -8.04
CA ASN A 29 12.28 13.13 -7.94
C ASN A 29 12.61 13.51 -6.48
N ASN A 30 12.03 12.81 -5.49
CA ASN A 30 12.17 13.06 -4.06
C ASN A 30 11.66 14.44 -3.60
N GLN A 31 10.75 15.05 -4.34
CA GLN A 31 10.10 16.31 -4.01
C GLN A 31 8.59 16.18 -4.22
N TRP A 32 7.81 16.80 -3.33
CA TRP A 32 6.36 16.84 -3.53
C TRP A 32 6.00 17.91 -4.56
N ASP A 33 5.44 17.52 -5.70
CA ASP A 33 5.02 18.42 -6.76
C ASP A 33 3.61 18.13 -7.32
N ALA A 34 3.21 18.86 -8.37
CA ALA A 34 1.88 18.76 -8.96
C ALA A 34 1.61 17.39 -9.59
N THR A 35 2.66 16.68 -10.04
CA THR A 35 2.58 15.32 -10.55
C THR A 35 2.12 14.39 -9.45
N ASP A 36 2.74 14.46 -8.27
CA ASP A 36 2.40 13.60 -7.13
C ASP A 36 1.00 13.90 -6.59
N ALA A 37 0.66 15.20 -6.52
CA ALA A 37 -0.65 15.64 -6.07
C ALA A 37 -1.79 15.08 -6.94
N ALA A 38 -1.55 14.86 -8.23
CA ALA A 38 -2.52 14.27 -9.15
C ALA A 38 -2.69 12.75 -8.97
N HIS A 39 -1.79 12.09 -8.23
CA HIS A 39 -1.78 10.63 -8.02
C HIS A 39 -2.01 10.23 -6.55
N VAL A 40 -2.63 11.10 -5.76
CA VAL A 40 -3.13 10.72 -4.43
C VAL A 40 -4.32 9.77 -4.58
N PHE A 41 -4.29 8.67 -3.83
CA PHE A 41 -5.37 7.69 -3.80
C PHE A 41 -5.71 7.26 -2.37
N TYR A 42 -6.82 6.53 -2.21
CA TYR A 42 -7.36 6.15 -0.91
C TYR A 42 -7.50 4.64 -0.80
N PHE A 43 -6.86 4.07 0.21
CA PHE A 43 -6.98 2.66 0.57
C PHE A 43 -6.77 2.50 2.07
N GLY A 44 -7.80 2.01 2.77
CA GLY A 44 -7.83 1.92 4.24
C GLY A 44 -8.52 3.11 4.91
N LEU A 45 -8.41 3.15 6.25
CA LEU A 45 -9.12 4.07 7.14
C LEU A 45 -8.16 4.72 8.16
N PRO A 46 -8.55 5.86 8.75
CA PRO A 46 -7.79 6.43 9.86
C PRO A 46 -7.53 5.42 10.99
N GLY A 47 -6.27 5.31 11.41
CA GLY A 47 -5.81 4.38 12.44
C GLY A 47 -5.21 3.08 11.90
N ASP A 48 -5.34 2.81 10.62
CA ASP A 48 -4.71 1.65 9.99
C ASP A 48 -3.19 1.81 9.89
N LEU A 49 -2.49 0.67 9.88
CA LEU A 49 -1.05 0.61 9.63
C LEU A 49 -0.80 0.23 8.17
N PRO A 50 -0.11 1.07 7.38
CA PRO A 50 0.09 0.82 5.95
C PRO A 50 1.10 -0.31 5.73
N VAL A 51 0.83 -1.13 4.71
CA VAL A 51 1.70 -2.23 4.27
C VAL A 51 1.76 -2.28 2.74
N MET A 52 2.77 -2.96 2.20
CA MET A 52 3.00 -3.25 0.80
C MET A 52 3.38 -4.73 0.67
N GLY A 53 2.95 -5.37 -0.40
CA GLY A 53 3.31 -6.76 -0.67
C GLY A 53 2.90 -7.20 -2.05
N ASP A 54 3.55 -8.24 -2.56
CA ASP A 54 3.02 -8.98 -3.71
C ASP A 54 2.02 -10.02 -3.21
N TRP A 55 0.77 -9.59 -3.07
CA TRP A 55 -0.26 -10.40 -2.42
C TRP A 55 -0.75 -11.58 -3.26
N ASN A 56 -0.69 -11.43 -4.58
CA ASN A 56 -1.21 -12.40 -5.55
C ASN A 56 -0.10 -13.16 -6.31
N GLY A 57 1.18 -12.85 -6.06
CA GLY A 57 2.33 -13.55 -6.63
C GLY A 57 2.66 -13.15 -8.08
N ASP A 58 2.27 -11.95 -8.52
CA ASP A 58 2.52 -11.47 -9.89
C ASP A 58 3.83 -10.68 -10.05
N GLY A 59 4.61 -10.57 -8.99
CA GLY A 59 5.88 -9.85 -8.94
C GLY A 59 5.75 -8.34 -8.77
N ARG A 60 4.56 -7.80 -8.50
CA ARG A 60 4.33 -6.37 -8.25
C ARG A 60 3.89 -6.11 -6.83
N LEU A 61 4.58 -5.18 -6.16
CA LEU A 61 4.14 -4.66 -4.88
C LEU A 61 2.82 -3.89 -5.03
N LYS A 62 1.85 -4.23 -4.18
CA LYS A 62 0.53 -3.58 -4.08
C LYS A 62 0.33 -3.07 -2.67
N VAL A 63 -0.55 -2.08 -2.52
CA VAL A 63 -0.85 -1.51 -1.20
C VAL A 63 -1.66 -2.47 -0.34
N GLY A 64 -1.64 -2.24 0.95
CA GLY A 64 -2.51 -2.89 1.91
C GLY A 64 -2.51 -2.14 3.22
N VAL A 65 -3.39 -2.55 4.12
CA VAL A 65 -3.43 -2.06 5.49
C VAL A 65 -3.61 -3.20 6.48
N TYR A 66 -2.91 -3.08 7.61
CA TYR A 66 -3.10 -3.90 8.78
C TYR A 66 -3.97 -3.16 9.79
N ARG A 67 -5.00 -3.86 10.27
CA ARG A 67 -5.93 -3.35 11.29
C ARG A 67 -6.27 -4.46 12.26
N ASN A 68 -5.70 -4.37 13.47
CA ASN A 68 -6.07 -5.21 14.60
C ASN A 68 -6.07 -6.72 14.30
N GLY A 69 -5.03 -7.23 13.63
CA GLY A 69 -4.90 -8.65 13.27
C GLY A 69 -5.47 -9.02 11.89
N ALA A 70 -6.22 -8.12 11.25
CA ALA A 70 -6.73 -8.30 9.90
C ALA A 70 -5.85 -7.56 8.88
N TRP A 71 -5.67 -8.19 7.73
CA TRP A 71 -4.95 -7.66 6.58
C TRP A 71 -5.95 -7.41 5.45
N TYR A 72 -6.06 -6.16 5.05
CA TYR A 72 -6.86 -5.72 3.91
C TYR A 72 -5.88 -5.34 2.81
N VAL A 73 -5.89 -6.06 1.69
CA VAL A 73 -4.88 -5.92 0.67
C VAL A 73 -5.51 -5.52 -0.65
N ASP A 74 -4.85 -4.67 -1.41
CA ASP A 74 -5.21 -4.39 -2.79
C ASP A 74 -4.74 -5.57 -3.63
N TRP A 75 -5.65 -6.52 -3.86
CA TRP A 75 -5.33 -7.79 -4.48
C TRP A 75 -5.06 -7.63 -5.99
N ASN A 76 -5.79 -6.74 -6.64
CA ASN A 76 -5.71 -6.52 -8.08
C ASN A 76 -4.74 -5.37 -8.48
N GLY A 77 -4.28 -4.57 -7.52
CA GLY A 77 -3.29 -3.51 -7.71
C GLY A 77 -3.87 -2.25 -8.35
N ASN A 78 -5.17 -1.99 -8.21
CA ASN A 78 -5.84 -0.84 -8.83
C ASN A 78 -5.91 0.39 -7.89
N ASN A 79 -5.33 0.31 -6.70
CA ASN A 79 -5.33 1.34 -5.66
C ASN A 79 -6.73 1.74 -5.16
N GLN A 80 -7.72 0.85 -5.26
CA GLN A 80 -9.10 1.06 -4.81
C GLN A 80 -9.61 -0.17 -4.07
N TRP A 81 -10.22 0.03 -2.90
CA TRP A 81 -10.90 -1.06 -2.22
C TRP A 81 -12.17 -1.48 -2.98
N ASP A 82 -12.17 -2.68 -3.54
CA ASP A 82 -13.29 -3.24 -4.30
C ASP A 82 -13.69 -4.67 -3.89
N ALA A 83 -14.63 -5.26 -4.63
CA ALA A 83 -15.16 -6.60 -4.33
C ALA A 83 -14.10 -7.71 -4.47
N THR A 84 -13.10 -7.51 -5.33
CA THR A 84 -11.95 -8.39 -5.49
C THR A 84 -11.15 -8.44 -4.19
N ASP A 85 -10.86 -7.28 -3.61
CA ASP A 85 -10.05 -7.18 -2.37
C ASP A 85 -10.80 -7.70 -1.16
N ALA A 86 -12.12 -7.43 -1.11
CA ALA A 86 -12.99 -7.91 -0.05
C ALA A 86 -13.02 -9.45 0.04
N ALA A 87 -12.78 -10.14 -1.08
CA ALA A 87 -12.64 -11.60 -1.10
C ALA A 87 -11.30 -12.12 -0.57
N HIS A 88 -10.31 -11.24 -0.36
CA HIS A 88 -8.92 -11.58 0.00
C HIS A 88 -8.47 -10.92 1.31
N VAL A 89 -9.35 -10.88 2.31
CA VAL A 89 -8.98 -10.48 3.67
C VAL A 89 -8.48 -11.70 4.45
N PHE A 90 -7.32 -11.59 5.10
CA PHE A 90 -6.75 -12.65 5.92
C PHE A 90 -6.36 -12.14 7.32
N TYR A 91 -6.18 -13.08 8.26
CA TYR A 91 -5.96 -12.77 9.66
C TYR A 91 -4.63 -13.37 10.15
N PHE A 92 -3.74 -12.51 10.62
CA PHE A 92 -2.45 -12.91 11.20
C PHE A 92 -1.91 -11.79 12.11
N GLY A 93 -1.49 -12.15 13.32
CA GLY A 93 -1.11 -11.20 14.38
C GLY A 93 -2.30 -10.78 15.27
N LEU A 94 -2.01 -9.96 16.27
CA LEU A 94 -2.95 -9.50 17.29
C LEU A 94 -3.08 -7.96 17.32
N PRO A 95 -4.19 -7.41 17.84
CA PRO A 95 -4.33 -5.98 18.03
C PRO A 95 -3.14 -5.38 18.80
N GLY A 96 -2.51 -4.36 18.21
CA GLY A 96 -1.31 -3.72 18.75
C GLY A 96 0.01 -4.20 18.16
N ASP A 97 0.02 -5.31 17.41
CA ASP A 97 1.21 -5.71 16.67
C ASP A 97 1.52 -4.71 15.55
N LEU A 98 2.81 -4.55 15.27
CA LEU A 98 3.28 -3.80 14.12
C LEU A 98 3.50 -4.76 12.94
N PRO A 99 2.86 -4.54 11.78
CA PRO A 99 3.15 -5.35 10.61
C PRO A 99 4.58 -5.09 10.16
N VAL A 100 5.29 -6.17 9.85
CA VAL A 100 6.62 -6.12 9.25
C VAL A 100 6.57 -6.91 7.96
N MET A 101 7.23 -6.39 6.96
CA MET A 101 7.18 -6.87 5.60
C MET A 101 8.56 -6.68 5.00
N ALA A 102 8.97 -7.67 4.24
CA ALA A 102 10.20 -7.68 3.49
C ALA A 102 9.92 -8.35 2.15
N HIS A 103 10.48 -7.76 1.11
CA HIS A 103 10.56 -8.38 -0.21
C HIS A 103 11.77 -9.32 -0.16
N TRP A 104 11.52 -10.62 -0.28
CA TRP A 104 12.56 -11.65 -0.23
C TRP A 104 12.63 -12.35 -1.57
N ASP A 105 13.46 -11.81 -2.45
CA ASP A 105 13.85 -12.39 -3.73
C ASP A 105 15.19 -11.77 -4.16
#